data_AF-F1YIV4-F1
#
_entry.id   AF-F1YIV4-F1
#
_cell.length_a   1.000
_cell.length_b   1.000
_cell.length_c   1.000
_cell.angle_alpha   90.00
_cell.angle_beta   90.00
_cell.angle_gamma   90.00
#
_symmetry.space_group_name_H-M   'P 1'
#
loop_
_entity.id
_entity.type
_entity.pdbx_description
1 polymer ?
#
loop_
_entity_poly.entity_id
_entity_poly.type
_entity_poly.pdbx_seq_one_letter_code
_entity_poly.pdbx_strand_id
1 'polypeptide(L)'
;MVSVLNRSTRRLASAAAVGALGIAIALGTTACGAGKISQTANQEPAVNGAGGTITLTPSDYNGQEMSNGSIAIRNARVVYPVAKADQVFGDGGPFVIAFSVANDSATRVIKLESVSAKTGNVKMTPPTATDGQDPATIRPTQGLIAGPTVEGEDSSHRFAVELTNAGDTVAPGLTVPLTFNFSVYDLSGKQIETVSTTIETPVDAGNLDVRSNVGDQAQSEASN
;
A
#
# COMPACT_ATOMS: atom_id res chain seq x y z
N MET A 1 -10.42 -93.98 38.26
CA MET A 1 -11.05 -92.69 38.64
C MET A 1 -10.21 -92.10 39.77
N VAL A 2 -10.12 -90.75 39.88
CA VAL A 2 -9.11 -89.95 40.66
C VAL A 2 -7.94 -89.53 39.73
N SER A 3 -7.42 -88.29 39.63
CA SER A 3 -7.60 -87.01 40.34
C SER A 3 -6.98 -85.82 39.58
N VAL A 4 -7.57 -84.64 39.81
CA VAL A 4 -6.96 -83.34 40.23
C VAL A 4 -6.08 -82.47 39.32
N LEU A 5 -6.55 -81.22 39.25
CA LEU A 5 -5.93 -79.91 38.96
C LEU A 5 -4.44 -79.76 39.39
N ASN A 6 -3.73 -78.75 38.87
CA ASN A 6 -3.41 -77.50 39.62
C ASN A 6 -2.30 -76.63 38.97
N ARG A 7 -2.56 -75.32 38.94
CA ARG A 7 -1.66 -74.13 39.01
C ARG A 7 -0.35 -74.08 38.20
N SER A 8 -0.13 -72.97 37.49
CA SER A 8 0.44 -71.74 38.09
C SER A 8 0.86 -70.75 37.00
N THR A 9 0.50 -69.49 37.20
CA THR A 9 1.07 -68.30 36.58
C THR A 9 2.58 -68.20 36.79
N ARG A 10 3.32 -67.71 35.78
CA ARG A 10 4.46 -66.79 35.97
C ARG A 10 4.91 -66.15 34.65
N ARG A 11 5.28 -64.88 34.79
CA ARG A 11 5.67 -63.92 33.77
C ARG A 11 7.10 -64.18 33.24
N LEU A 12 7.38 -63.54 32.10
CA LEU A 12 8.68 -63.07 31.61
C LEU A 12 9.67 -64.12 31.10
N ALA A 13 9.86 -64.12 29.78
CA ALA A 13 11.18 -64.26 29.16
C ALA A 13 11.19 -63.51 27.82
N SER A 14 11.97 -62.44 27.78
CA SER A 14 12.32 -61.65 26.60
C SER A 14 13.07 -62.48 25.57
N ALA A 15 12.81 -62.29 24.26
CA ALA A 15 13.84 -62.32 23.22
C ALA A 15 13.30 -61.90 21.83
N ALA A 16 13.94 -60.88 21.27
CA ALA A 16 14.30 -60.71 19.86
C ALA A 16 13.22 -60.49 18.77
N ALA A 17 13.12 -59.22 18.31
CA ALA A 17 13.13 -58.80 16.89
C ALA A 17 13.20 -57.26 16.88
N VAL A 18 14.36 -56.61 16.98
CA VAL A 18 15.28 -56.24 15.89
C VAL A 18 14.57 -55.86 14.58
N GLY A 19 14.59 -54.56 14.27
CA GLY A 19 14.75 -54.09 12.90
C GLY A 19 13.55 -53.39 12.23
N ALA A 20 13.23 -52.16 12.65
CA ALA A 20 12.64 -51.13 11.77
C ALA A 20 12.76 -49.72 12.41
N LEU A 21 13.97 -49.34 12.85
CA LEU A 21 14.31 -47.93 13.08
C LEU A 21 14.90 -47.40 11.77
N GLY A 22 14.03 -46.99 10.86
CA GLY A 22 14.38 -46.42 9.56
C GLY A 22 13.92 -44.97 9.45
N ILE A 23 14.74 -44.04 9.96
CA ILE A 23 14.91 -42.67 9.45
C ILE A 23 13.60 -41.88 9.23
N ALA A 24 13.00 -41.40 10.32
CA ALA A 24 12.17 -40.18 10.28
C ALA A 24 13.09 -38.96 10.51
N ILE A 25 13.98 -38.67 9.55
CA ILE A 25 14.82 -37.46 9.59
C ILE A 25 13.94 -36.26 9.20
N ALA A 26 13.60 -35.47 10.23
CA ALA A 26 13.64 -34.01 10.22
C ALA A 26 13.10 -33.27 8.97
N LEU A 27 11.79 -33.35 8.72
CA LEU A 27 11.08 -32.36 7.89
C LEU A 27 10.17 -31.41 8.70
N GLY A 28 10.24 -31.45 10.04
CA GLY A 28 9.29 -30.78 10.91
C GLY A 28 9.72 -29.43 11.50
N THR A 29 10.96 -28.99 11.32
CA THR A 29 11.48 -27.77 12.00
C THR A 29 11.57 -26.53 11.12
N THR A 30 11.20 -26.60 9.83
CA THR A 30 11.25 -25.46 8.90
C THR A 30 9.86 -25.05 8.40
N ALA A 31 8.87 -24.97 9.29
CA ALA A 31 7.53 -24.49 8.90
C ALA A 31 6.92 -23.43 9.84
N CYS A 32 7.65 -22.96 10.87
CA CYS A 32 7.13 -21.87 11.73
C CYS A 32 7.31 -20.46 11.13
N GLY A 33 8.07 -20.28 10.04
CA GLY A 33 8.30 -18.96 9.43
C GLY A 33 7.30 -18.54 8.35
N ALA A 34 6.43 -19.44 7.89
CA ALA A 34 5.70 -19.24 6.62
C ALA A 34 4.17 -19.03 6.75
N GLY A 35 3.55 -19.31 7.90
CA GLY A 35 2.10 -19.53 7.93
C GLY A 35 1.22 -18.46 8.60
N LYS A 36 1.79 -17.56 9.41
CA LYS A 36 1.01 -16.61 10.23
C LYS A 36 1.60 -15.20 10.28
N ILE A 37 2.92 -15.10 10.42
CA ILE A 37 3.67 -13.83 10.40
C ILE A 37 4.81 -14.04 9.41
N SER A 38 4.53 -13.75 8.13
CA SER A 38 5.56 -13.79 7.10
C SER A 38 6.31 -12.46 7.11
N GLN A 39 7.64 -12.53 7.18
CA GLN A 39 8.51 -11.35 7.14
C GLN A 39 8.47 -10.63 5.80
N THR A 40 7.87 -11.21 4.75
CA THR A 40 7.66 -10.55 3.45
C THR A 40 6.21 -10.13 3.23
N ALA A 41 5.24 -10.79 3.86
CA ALA A 41 3.82 -10.43 3.70
C ALA A 41 3.44 -9.16 4.45
N ASN A 42 4.19 -8.81 5.50
CA ASN A 42 4.01 -7.57 6.27
C ASN A 42 5.01 -6.47 5.85
N GLN A 43 5.72 -6.64 4.73
CA GLN A 43 6.58 -5.57 4.21
C GLN A 43 5.72 -4.53 3.50
N GLU A 44 5.89 -3.27 3.89
CA GLU A 44 5.47 -2.16 3.05
C GLU A 44 6.30 -2.15 1.76
N PRO A 45 5.71 -1.77 0.62
CA PRO A 45 6.47 -1.63 -0.62
C PRO A 45 7.65 -0.69 -0.40
N ALA A 46 8.83 -1.04 -0.94
CA ALA A 46 10.02 -0.19 -0.91
C ALA A 46 9.89 0.97 -1.91
N VAL A 47 8.89 1.82 -1.70
CA VAL A 47 8.59 3.02 -2.48
C VAL A 47 8.57 4.22 -1.56
N ASN A 48 8.91 5.40 -2.07
CA ASN A 48 9.01 6.61 -1.26
C ASN A 48 7.66 7.16 -0.77
N GLY A 49 6.53 6.58 -1.20
CA GLY A 49 5.19 7.05 -0.85
C GLY A 49 4.50 6.18 0.21
N ALA A 50 3.66 6.82 1.02
CA ALA A 50 2.82 6.18 2.02
C ALA A 50 1.59 5.51 1.38
N GLY A 51 0.90 4.68 2.16
CA GLY A 51 -0.33 4.03 1.77
C GLY A 51 -1.33 3.95 2.91
N GLY A 52 -2.57 3.61 2.57
CA GLY A 52 -3.65 3.43 3.52
C GLY A 52 -4.76 2.61 2.91
N THR A 53 -5.51 1.89 3.74
CA THR A 53 -6.67 1.09 3.30
C THR A 53 -7.90 1.48 4.11
N ILE A 54 -9.01 1.70 3.41
CA ILE A 54 -10.33 1.92 4.00
C ILE A 54 -11.19 0.68 3.73
N THR A 55 -11.56 -0.07 4.76
CA THR A 55 -12.52 -1.17 4.63
C THR A 55 -13.93 -0.59 4.46
N LEU A 56 -14.65 -1.01 3.42
CA LEU A 56 -16.01 -0.56 3.18
C LEU A 56 -16.99 -1.27 4.11
N THR A 57 -18.05 -0.56 4.51
CA THR A 57 -19.09 -1.13 5.37
C THR A 57 -19.67 -2.39 4.73
N PRO A 58 -19.69 -3.55 5.42
CA PRO A 58 -20.27 -4.79 4.91
C PRO A 58 -21.77 -4.66 4.57
N SER A 59 -22.30 -5.61 3.81
CA SER A 59 -23.73 -5.65 3.50
C SER A 59 -24.38 -6.94 3.95
N ASP A 60 -25.61 -6.83 4.42
CA ASP A 60 -26.41 -7.98 4.76
C ASP A 60 -27.13 -8.53 3.52
N TYR A 61 -26.92 -9.81 3.26
CA TYR A 61 -27.68 -10.57 2.27
C TYR A 61 -28.26 -11.82 2.91
N ASN A 62 -29.59 -11.94 2.98
CA ASN A 62 -30.28 -13.04 3.67
C ASN A 62 -29.80 -13.29 5.12
N GLY A 63 -29.47 -12.23 5.86
CA GLY A 63 -28.97 -12.32 7.23
C GLY A 63 -27.53 -12.84 7.35
N GLN A 64 -26.78 -12.84 6.25
CA GLN A 64 -25.35 -13.11 6.21
C GLN A 64 -24.62 -11.81 5.87
N GLU A 65 -23.60 -11.47 6.66
CA GLU A 65 -22.74 -10.32 6.41
C GLU A 65 -21.75 -10.65 5.28
N MET A 66 -21.75 -9.81 4.23
CA MET A 66 -20.88 -9.95 3.06
C MET A 66 -19.92 -8.77 3.00
N SER A 67 -18.62 -9.06 2.90
CA SER A 67 -17.59 -8.04 2.70
C SER A 67 -17.80 -7.33 1.38
N ASN A 68 -17.73 -5.99 1.42
CA ASN A 68 -17.80 -5.14 0.24
C ASN A 68 -16.40 -4.71 -0.25
N GLY A 69 -15.34 -5.30 0.28
CA GLY A 69 -13.97 -4.96 -0.09
C GLY A 69 -13.47 -3.66 0.54
N SER A 70 -12.49 -3.03 -0.10
CA SER A 70 -11.76 -1.88 0.43
C SER A 70 -11.34 -0.89 -0.64
N ILE A 71 -11.01 0.32 -0.20
CA ILE A 71 -10.32 1.34 -0.98
C ILE A 71 -8.85 1.32 -0.56
N ALA A 72 -7.94 1.03 -1.48
CA ALA A 72 -6.51 1.03 -1.22
C ALA A 72 -5.85 2.25 -1.86
N ILE A 73 -5.25 3.12 -1.04
CA ILE A 73 -4.43 4.25 -1.50
C ILE A 73 -2.97 3.83 -1.39
N ARG A 74 -2.21 4.00 -2.46
CA ARG A 74 -0.83 3.51 -2.56
C ARG A 74 0.09 4.58 -3.12
N ASN A 75 1.33 4.57 -2.64
CA ASN A 75 2.41 5.42 -3.11
C ASN A 75 2.03 6.92 -3.10
N ALA A 76 1.29 7.35 -2.08
CA ALA A 76 0.98 8.74 -1.84
C ALA A 76 2.27 9.47 -1.43
N ARG A 77 2.68 10.47 -2.20
CA ARG A 77 3.83 11.33 -1.91
C ARG A 77 3.63 12.73 -2.45
N VAL A 78 4.24 13.70 -1.78
CA VAL A 78 4.39 15.06 -2.31
C VAL A 78 5.72 15.11 -3.03
N VAL A 79 5.71 15.36 -4.34
CA VAL A 79 6.92 15.48 -5.16
C VAL A 79 7.49 16.87 -4.98
N TYR A 80 8.69 16.93 -4.41
CA TYR A 80 9.42 18.17 -4.24
C TYR A 80 10.07 18.58 -5.59
N PRO A 81 10.00 19.85 -5.97
CA PRO A 81 10.54 20.32 -7.24
C PRO A 81 12.06 20.25 -7.25
N VAL A 82 12.63 19.74 -8.35
CA VAL A 82 14.08 19.78 -8.60
C VAL A 82 14.51 21.09 -9.25
N ALA A 83 13.65 21.68 -10.08
CA ALA A 83 13.90 22.96 -10.74
C ALA A 83 13.37 24.11 -9.89
N LYS A 84 14.20 25.13 -9.65
CA LYS A 84 13.84 26.33 -8.87
C LYS A 84 13.31 26.00 -7.46
N ALA A 85 13.88 24.98 -6.83
CA ALA A 85 13.45 24.48 -5.53
C ALA A 85 13.31 25.59 -4.47
N ASP A 86 14.30 26.47 -4.35
CA ASP A 86 14.29 27.58 -3.38
C ASP A 86 13.11 28.53 -3.60
N GLN A 87 12.79 28.82 -4.87
CA GLN A 87 11.68 29.69 -5.22
C GLN A 87 10.35 29.01 -4.92
N VAL A 88 10.16 27.77 -5.40
CA VAL A 88 8.90 27.04 -5.19
C VAL A 88 8.64 26.78 -3.71
N PHE A 89 9.69 26.52 -2.93
CA PHE A 89 9.60 26.40 -1.49
C PHE A 89 9.22 27.73 -0.82
N GLY A 90 9.93 28.82 -1.17
CA GLY A 90 9.63 30.16 -0.63
C GLY A 90 8.22 30.66 -0.96
N ASP A 91 7.69 30.29 -2.13
CA ASP A 91 6.33 30.60 -2.58
C ASP A 91 5.27 29.63 -1.99
N GLY A 92 5.71 28.54 -1.34
CA GLY A 92 4.85 27.51 -0.76
C GLY A 92 4.14 26.63 -1.81
N GLY A 93 4.72 26.45 -2.99
CA GLY A 93 4.22 25.61 -4.08
C GLY A 93 4.29 26.29 -5.46
N PRO A 94 3.78 25.65 -6.52
CA PRO A 94 3.02 24.40 -6.51
C PRO A 94 3.90 23.15 -6.30
N PHE A 95 3.45 22.27 -5.41
CA PHE A 95 3.99 20.93 -5.23
C PHE A 95 3.08 19.90 -5.89
N VAL A 96 3.63 18.95 -6.63
CA VAL A 96 2.83 17.90 -7.26
C VAL A 96 2.54 16.80 -6.24
N ILE A 97 1.31 16.32 -6.15
CA ILE A 97 0.95 15.16 -5.34
C ILE A 97 0.80 13.96 -6.26
N ALA A 98 1.52 12.88 -5.98
CA ALA A 98 1.43 11.61 -6.68
C ALA A 98 0.81 10.55 -5.79
N PHE A 99 -0.14 9.77 -6.30
CA PHE A 99 -0.75 8.64 -5.61
C PHE A 99 -1.46 7.72 -6.60
N SER A 100 -1.82 6.53 -6.14
CA SER A 100 -2.78 5.66 -6.84
C SER A 100 -3.86 5.21 -5.87
N VAL A 101 -5.08 5.08 -6.37
CA VAL A 101 -6.22 4.55 -5.62
C VAL A 101 -6.72 3.32 -6.37
N ALA A 102 -6.90 2.21 -5.65
CA ALA A 102 -7.50 0.98 -6.17
C ALA A 102 -8.83 0.72 -5.46
N ASN A 103 -9.84 0.35 -6.25
CA ASN A 103 -11.11 -0.14 -5.74
C ASN A 103 -11.07 -1.68 -5.71
N ASP A 104 -10.80 -2.25 -4.54
CA ASP A 104 -10.77 -3.69 -4.35
C ASP A 104 -12.18 -4.27 -4.08
N SER A 105 -13.23 -3.45 -4.18
CA SER A 105 -14.62 -3.91 -4.15
C SER A 105 -15.02 -4.56 -5.46
N ALA A 106 -15.77 -5.66 -5.37
CA ALA A 106 -16.46 -6.26 -6.50
C ALA A 106 -17.87 -5.68 -6.72
N THR A 107 -18.41 -4.95 -5.74
CA THR A 107 -19.85 -4.60 -5.67
C THR A 107 -20.11 -3.11 -5.45
N ARG A 108 -19.06 -2.30 -5.27
CA ARG A 108 -19.16 -0.85 -5.02
C ARG A 108 -18.44 -0.06 -6.10
N VAL A 109 -19.07 1.04 -6.49
CA VAL A 109 -18.43 2.10 -7.28
C VAL A 109 -17.97 3.16 -6.29
N ILE A 110 -16.76 3.68 -6.47
CA ILE A 110 -16.18 4.70 -5.60
C ILE A 110 -15.95 5.96 -6.44
N LYS A 111 -16.13 7.14 -5.86
CA LYS A 111 -15.70 8.40 -6.46
C LYS A 111 -14.75 9.12 -5.52
N LEU A 112 -13.59 9.53 -6.03
CA LEU A 112 -12.68 10.42 -5.30
C LEU A 112 -13.20 11.86 -5.44
N GLU A 113 -13.76 12.39 -4.35
CA GLU A 113 -14.39 13.72 -4.37
C GLU A 113 -13.35 14.82 -4.21
N SER A 114 -12.39 14.62 -3.31
CA SER A 114 -11.34 15.60 -3.05
C SER A 114 -10.17 14.98 -2.31
N VAL A 115 -9.03 15.66 -2.43
CA VAL A 115 -7.88 15.54 -1.55
C VAL A 115 -7.69 16.90 -0.88
N SER A 116 -7.47 16.92 0.43
CA SER A 116 -7.26 18.16 1.19
C SER A 116 -6.03 18.05 2.07
N ALA A 117 -5.34 19.17 2.27
CA ALA A 117 -4.23 19.30 3.21
C ALA A 117 -4.64 20.19 4.38
N LYS A 118 -3.98 20.01 5.54
CA LYS A 118 -4.19 20.89 6.70
C LYS A 118 -3.77 22.35 6.42
N THR A 119 -2.71 22.52 5.64
CA THR A 119 -2.17 23.82 5.23
C THR A 119 -2.03 23.84 3.71
N GLY A 120 -2.46 24.93 3.10
CA GLY A 120 -2.45 25.10 1.64
C GLY A 120 -3.74 24.64 0.96
N ASN A 121 -3.75 24.80 -0.36
CA ASN A 121 -4.88 24.49 -1.23
C ASN A 121 -4.49 23.37 -2.20
N VAL A 122 -5.25 22.29 -2.19
CA VAL A 122 -5.10 21.18 -3.14
C VAL A 122 -6.05 21.37 -4.29
N LYS A 123 -5.51 21.42 -5.51
CA LYS A 123 -6.28 21.46 -6.75
C LYS A 123 -6.11 20.14 -7.48
N MET A 124 -7.22 19.48 -7.77
CA MET A 124 -7.26 18.30 -8.61
C MET A 124 -7.78 18.67 -10.00
N THR A 125 -7.01 18.34 -11.03
CA THR A 125 -7.38 18.51 -12.42
C THR A 125 -7.54 17.12 -13.05
N PRO A 126 -8.76 16.74 -13.45
CA PRO A 126 -8.99 15.43 -14.06
C PRO A 126 -8.34 15.32 -15.43
N PRO A 127 -7.99 14.09 -15.88
CA PRO A 127 -7.65 13.84 -17.27
C PRO A 127 -8.84 14.14 -18.20
N THR A 128 -8.54 14.25 -19.50
CA THR A 128 -9.62 14.38 -20.50
C THR A 128 -10.43 13.09 -20.51
N ALA A 129 -11.74 13.18 -20.28
CA ALA A 129 -12.61 12.02 -20.27
C ALA A 129 -12.66 11.39 -21.68
N THR A 130 -12.17 10.16 -21.80
CA THR A 130 -12.12 9.43 -23.08
C THR A 130 -13.49 8.88 -23.49
N ASP A 131 -14.32 8.50 -22.51
CA ASP A 131 -15.56 7.74 -22.72
C ASP A 131 -16.82 8.38 -22.11
N GLY A 132 -16.79 9.68 -21.82
CA GLY A 132 -17.90 10.39 -21.14
C GLY A 132 -18.16 9.93 -19.71
N GLN A 133 -17.28 9.09 -19.15
CA GLN A 133 -17.29 8.72 -17.74
C GLN A 133 -16.55 9.76 -16.92
N ASP A 134 -17.05 10.02 -15.70
CA ASP A 134 -16.35 10.88 -14.75
C ASP A 134 -15.02 10.20 -14.35
N PRO A 135 -13.85 10.78 -14.68
CA PRO A 135 -12.56 10.16 -14.42
C PRO A 135 -12.27 10.00 -12.92
N ALA A 136 -13.00 10.69 -12.04
CA ALA A 136 -12.87 10.52 -10.59
C ALA A 136 -13.62 9.27 -10.08
N THR A 137 -14.42 8.63 -10.94
CA THR A 137 -15.19 7.42 -10.63
C THR A 137 -14.36 6.17 -10.90
N ILE A 138 -14.16 5.37 -9.85
CA ILE A 138 -13.41 4.12 -9.82
C ILE A 138 -14.40 2.97 -9.71
N ARG A 139 -14.65 2.28 -10.83
CA ARG A 139 -15.51 1.09 -10.90
C ARG A 139 -14.90 -0.08 -10.12
N PRO A 140 -15.69 -1.13 -9.79
CA PRO A 140 -15.17 -2.36 -9.20
C PRO A 140 -13.90 -2.85 -9.89
N THR A 141 -12.87 -3.20 -9.13
CA THR A 141 -11.56 -3.72 -9.60
C THR A 141 -10.74 -2.77 -10.50
N GLN A 142 -11.12 -1.49 -10.56
CA GLN A 142 -10.38 -0.47 -11.31
C GLN A 142 -9.52 0.39 -10.37
N GLY A 143 -8.66 1.22 -10.98
CA GLY A 143 -7.83 2.16 -10.25
C GLY A 143 -7.77 3.54 -10.90
N LEU A 144 -7.35 4.51 -10.11
CA LEU A 144 -7.10 5.89 -10.48
C LEU A 144 -5.66 6.24 -10.15
N ILE A 145 -4.99 7.00 -11.01
CA ILE A 145 -3.60 7.41 -10.83
C ILE A 145 -3.50 8.93 -10.91
N ALA A 146 -2.69 9.51 -10.02
CA ALA A 146 -2.37 10.92 -9.95
C ALA A 146 -0.86 11.14 -9.88
N GLY A 147 -0.39 12.27 -10.39
CA GLY A 147 1.00 12.70 -10.30
C GLY A 147 1.70 12.85 -11.66
N PRO A 148 3.02 13.11 -11.66
CA PRO A 148 3.76 13.41 -12.88
C PRO A 148 3.76 12.21 -13.82
N THR A 149 3.81 12.50 -15.11
CA THR A 149 3.99 11.47 -16.14
C THR A 149 5.49 11.21 -16.29
N VAL A 150 5.88 9.94 -16.30
CA VAL A 150 7.24 9.54 -16.66
C VAL A 150 7.37 9.53 -18.19
N GLU A 151 8.54 9.91 -18.72
CA GLU A 151 8.77 9.91 -20.17
C GLU A 151 8.45 8.54 -20.78
N GLY A 152 7.63 8.55 -21.83
CA GLY A 152 7.17 7.34 -22.51
C GLY A 152 5.85 6.76 -21.98
N GLU A 153 5.27 7.30 -20.91
CA GLU A 153 3.92 6.94 -20.46
C GLU A 153 2.84 7.88 -21.00
N ASP A 154 1.64 7.31 -21.19
CA ASP A 154 0.46 8.05 -21.60
C ASP A 154 -0.10 8.87 -20.42
N SER A 155 0.03 10.20 -20.52
CA SER A 155 -0.50 11.15 -19.52
C SER A 155 -2.03 11.27 -19.57
N SER A 156 -2.69 10.76 -20.62
CA SER A 156 -4.11 11.01 -20.88
C SER A 156 -5.07 10.41 -19.85
N HIS A 157 -4.59 9.54 -18.97
CA HIS A 157 -5.39 8.87 -17.94
C HIS A 157 -5.02 9.26 -16.50
N ARG A 158 -4.22 10.32 -16.30
CA ARG A 158 -3.70 10.72 -14.98
C ARG A 158 -4.29 12.02 -14.49
N PHE A 159 -4.57 12.09 -13.19
CA PHE A 159 -4.92 13.34 -12.52
C PHE A 159 -3.68 14.19 -12.29
N ALA A 160 -3.77 15.47 -12.61
CA ALA A 160 -2.80 16.46 -12.16
C ALA A 160 -3.28 17.03 -10.82
N VAL A 161 -2.52 16.78 -9.75
CA VAL A 161 -2.86 17.21 -8.40
C VAL A 161 -1.76 18.10 -7.86
N GLU A 162 -2.12 19.33 -7.50
CA GLU A 162 -1.17 20.37 -7.07
C GLU A 162 -1.54 20.91 -5.69
N LEU A 163 -0.55 21.03 -4.82
CA LEU A 163 -0.64 21.68 -3.52
C LEU A 163 0.06 23.04 -3.59
N THR A 164 -0.67 24.10 -3.27
CA THR A 164 -0.17 25.48 -3.28
C THR A 164 -0.39 26.14 -1.93
N ASN A 165 0.30 27.24 -1.65
CA ASN A 165 0.17 27.99 -0.40
C ASN A 165 0.43 27.14 0.85
N ALA A 166 1.29 26.13 0.75
CA ALA A 166 1.61 25.24 1.86
C ALA A 166 2.64 25.85 2.83
N GLY A 167 3.29 26.96 2.46
CA GLY A 167 4.38 27.58 3.21
C GLY A 167 5.48 26.55 3.54
N ASP A 168 6.04 26.65 4.75
CA ASP A 168 7.15 25.79 5.20
C ASP A 168 6.71 24.36 5.58
N THR A 169 5.44 24.00 5.39
CA THR A 169 4.94 22.66 5.75
C THR A 169 5.35 21.56 4.77
N VAL A 170 5.92 21.93 3.62
CA VAL A 170 6.38 21.02 2.58
C VAL A 170 7.88 21.19 2.38
N ALA A 171 8.67 20.39 3.10
CA ALA A 171 10.13 20.32 2.93
C ALA A 171 10.59 18.87 2.82
N PRO A 172 11.70 18.58 2.12
CA PRO A 172 12.23 17.22 2.00
C PRO A 172 12.43 16.56 3.36
N GLY A 173 11.92 15.33 3.51
CA GLY A 173 11.99 14.58 4.77
C GLY A 173 10.90 14.92 5.79
N LEU A 174 9.98 15.86 5.50
CA LEU A 174 8.75 16.05 6.26
C LEU A 174 7.61 15.19 5.72
N THR A 175 6.56 15.03 6.53
CA THR A 175 5.29 14.42 6.14
C THR A 175 4.19 15.46 6.14
N VAL A 176 3.33 15.40 5.13
CA VAL A 176 2.16 16.25 4.96
C VAL A 176 0.93 15.38 5.16
N PRO A 177 0.06 15.65 6.16
CA PRO A 177 -1.18 14.92 6.31
C PRO A 177 -2.15 15.30 5.19
N LEU A 178 -2.43 14.34 4.30
CA LEU A 178 -3.40 14.49 3.22
C LEU A 178 -4.64 13.66 3.53
N THR A 179 -5.80 14.31 3.54
CA THR A 179 -7.09 13.65 3.71
C THR A 179 -7.73 13.40 2.35
N PHE A 180 -8.02 12.14 2.07
CA PHE A 180 -8.71 11.68 0.87
C PHE A 180 -10.18 11.46 1.22
N ASN A 181 -11.08 12.04 0.43
CA ASN A 181 -12.52 11.96 0.64
C ASN A 181 -13.18 11.23 -0.52
N PHE A 182 -13.99 10.21 -0.21
CA PHE A 182 -14.65 9.36 -1.19
C PHE A 182 -16.16 9.29 -0.95
N SER A 183 -16.90 9.25 -2.06
CA SER A 183 -18.31 8.83 -2.06
C SER A 183 -18.41 7.40 -2.58
N VAL A 184 -19.19 6.56 -1.91
CA VAL A 184 -19.39 5.14 -2.25
C VAL A 184 -20.81 4.94 -2.75
N TYR A 185 -20.93 4.27 -3.88
CA TYR A 185 -22.18 4.00 -4.58
C TYR A 185 -22.39 2.50 -4.75
N ASP A 186 -23.65 2.07 -4.84
CA ASP A 186 -23.99 0.74 -5.32
C ASP A 186 -23.89 0.66 -6.85
N LEU A 187 -24.07 -0.56 -7.38
CA LEU A 187 -24.08 -0.79 -8.84
C LEU A 187 -25.29 -0.15 -9.54
N SER A 188 -26.28 0.36 -8.80
CA SER A 188 -27.42 1.10 -9.34
C SER A 188 -27.17 2.61 -9.44
N GLY A 189 -26.04 3.09 -8.90
CA GLY A 189 -25.66 4.50 -8.87
C GLY A 189 -26.21 5.28 -7.67
N LYS A 190 -26.78 4.60 -6.66
CA LYS A 190 -27.21 5.25 -5.42
C LYS A 190 -26.03 5.37 -4.47
N GLN A 191 -25.81 6.57 -3.96
CA GLN A 191 -24.82 6.80 -2.90
C GLN A 191 -25.27 6.15 -1.60
N ILE A 192 -24.37 5.43 -0.95
CA ILE A 192 -24.63 4.63 0.26
C ILE A 192 -23.81 5.15 1.43
N GLU A 193 -22.59 5.61 1.18
CA GLU A 193 -21.65 6.00 2.22
C GLU A 193 -20.71 7.10 1.71
N THR A 194 -20.17 7.89 2.64
CA THR A 194 -19.03 8.78 2.42
C THR A 194 -17.95 8.38 3.41
N VAL A 195 -16.75 8.13 2.90
CA VAL A 195 -15.60 7.68 3.70
C VAL A 195 -14.41 8.60 3.47
N SER A 196 -13.63 8.83 4.52
CA SER A 196 -12.42 9.64 4.44
C SER A 196 -11.28 8.98 5.20
N THR A 197 -10.05 9.19 4.74
CA THR A 197 -8.85 8.77 5.47
C THR A 197 -7.74 9.78 5.32
N THR A 198 -6.93 9.93 6.37
CA THR A 198 -5.75 10.80 6.37
C THR A 198 -4.50 9.95 6.26
N ILE A 199 -3.64 10.29 5.29
CA ILE A 199 -2.36 9.63 5.06
C ILE A 199 -1.24 10.62 5.34
N GLU A 200 -0.32 10.21 6.21
CA GLU A 200 0.94 10.92 6.46
C GLU A 200 1.83 10.79 5.23
N THR A 201 1.72 11.77 4.33
CA THR A 201 2.28 11.70 2.97
C THR A 201 3.69 12.29 2.98
N PRO A 202 4.75 11.50 2.76
CA PRO A 202 6.12 12.00 2.77
C PRO A 202 6.38 12.97 1.60
N VAL A 203 7.25 13.95 1.84
CA VAL A 203 7.80 14.82 0.81
C VAL A 203 9.03 14.17 0.19
N ASP A 204 8.88 13.73 -1.05
CA ASP A 204 9.87 13.03 -1.85
C ASP A 204 10.65 14.03 -2.70
N ALA A 205 11.94 14.21 -2.39
CA ALA A 205 12.86 14.99 -3.20
C ALA A 205 13.50 14.20 -4.36
N GLY A 206 13.08 12.94 -4.54
CA GLY A 206 13.66 12.03 -5.52
C GLY A 206 15.13 11.72 -5.22
N ASN A 207 15.80 11.23 -6.26
CA ASN A 207 17.23 10.95 -6.21
C ASN A 207 17.94 12.27 -6.50
N LEU A 208 18.20 13.07 -5.46
CA LEU A 208 19.19 14.13 -5.61
C LEU A 208 20.52 13.44 -5.97
N ASP A 209 21.07 13.76 -7.14
CA ASP A 209 22.44 13.34 -7.49
C ASP A 209 23.36 13.67 -6.31
N VAL A 210 24.32 12.78 -6.07
CA VAL A 210 25.30 12.87 -4.98
C VAL A 210 25.76 14.32 -4.83
N ARG A 211 25.74 14.85 -3.60
CA ARG A 211 26.33 16.16 -3.28
C ARG A 211 27.70 16.27 -3.95
N SER A 212 27.80 17.03 -5.04
CA SER A 212 29.08 17.46 -5.57
C SER A 212 29.58 18.53 -4.59
N ASN A 213 30.35 18.11 -3.59
CA ASN A 213 31.05 19.05 -2.74
C ASN A 213 31.90 19.95 -3.66
N VAL A 214 31.73 21.26 -3.51
CA VAL A 214 32.49 22.28 -4.27
C VAL A 214 34.02 22.10 -4.10
N GLY A 215 34.46 21.36 -3.08
CA GLY A 215 35.86 20.97 -2.87
C GLY A 215 36.43 19.93 -3.83
N ASP A 216 35.62 19.09 -4.47
CA ASP A 216 36.14 18.05 -5.40
C ASP A 216 36.35 18.57 -6.84
N GLN A 217 35.58 19.59 -7.25
CA GLN A 217 35.72 20.21 -8.57
C GLN A 217 37.04 20.98 -8.70
N ALA A 218 37.52 21.60 -7.60
CA ALA A 218 38.79 22.33 -7.57
C ALA A 218 40.03 21.43 -7.70
N GLN A 219 39.91 20.13 -7.41
CA GLN A 219 41.03 19.19 -7.48
C GLN A 219 41.19 18.52 -8.85
N SER A 220 40.15 18.55 -9.70
CA SER A 220 40.24 18.03 -11.07
C SER A 220 40.84 19.03 -12.08
N GLU A 221 40.71 20.34 -11.82
CA GLU A 221 41.26 21.39 -12.69
C GLU A 221 42.75 21.68 -12.42
N ALA A 222 43.33 21.13 -11.35
CA ALA A 222 44.73 21.31 -10.98
C ALA A 222 45.69 20.20 -11.51
N SER A 223 45.20 19.30 -12.37
CA SER A 223 45.99 18.18 -12.91
C SER A 223 45.89 18.02 -14.43
N ASN A 224 45.83 19.14 -15.17
CA ASN A 224 46.03 19.14 -16.62
C ASN A 224 47.11 20.15 -17.02
#